data_AF-A0A1B6ERS9-F1
#
_entry.id   AF-A0A1B6ERS9-F1
#
_cell.length_a   1.000
_cell.length_b   1.000
_cell.length_c   1.000
_cell.angle_alpha   90.00
_cell.angle_beta   90.00
_cell.angle_gamma   90.00
#
_symmetry.space_group_name_H-M   'P 1'
#
loop_
_entity.id
_entity.type
_entity.pdbx_description
1 polymer ?
#
loop_
_entity_poly.entity_id
_entity_poly.type
_entity_poly.pdbx_seq_one_letter_code
_entity_poly.pdbx_strand_id
1 'polypeptide(L)'
;PHPPHTCPNNKWYFTCCPTCQCNGHSTCSNNSSLCNQPCANLTQGPHCERCVPGYHGNPVNGGRCIPCECNDHGSLCDHETGKCYCTTKGIVGDHCERCDTQNHYHGDPTNHGSCFYDLTIDYQFTFNLSKKDDRHYTQINFKNSPPKADVDADFSITCSVMAKMNITIKTATNGEKAMLSAVNCSNFRWRFTKADHHFGV
;
A
#
# COMPACT_ATOMS: atom_id res chain seq x y z
N PRO A 1 6.71 -18.55 54.17
CA PRO A 1 6.83 -17.34 53.34
C PRO A 1 8.15 -17.38 52.56
N HIS A 2 8.07 -17.61 51.24
CA HIS A 2 9.26 -17.62 50.38
C HIS A 2 9.75 -16.19 50.11
N PRO A 3 11.07 -15.96 49.97
CA PRO A 3 11.62 -14.65 49.60
C PRO A 3 11.16 -14.25 48.18
N PRO A 4 10.89 -12.96 47.90
CA PRO A 4 10.17 -12.54 46.70
C PRO A 4 10.90 -12.64 45.35
N HIS A 5 12.06 -13.30 45.21
CA HIS A 5 12.88 -13.21 43.99
C HIS A 5 13.71 -14.44 43.58
N THR A 6 13.30 -15.68 43.88
CA THR A 6 14.04 -16.87 43.38
C THR A 6 13.11 -17.88 42.71
N CYS A 7 13.29 -18.07 41.39
CA CYS A 7 12.55 -19.03 40.58
C CYS A 7 13.40 -20.30 40.32
N PRO A 8 12.99 -21.49 40.76
CA PRO A 8 13.69 -22.73 40.45
C PRO A 8 13.47 -23.16 38.99
N ASN A 9 14.56 -23.56 38.32
CA ASN A 9 14.68 -23.77 36.87
C ASN A 9 13.68 -24.73 36.17
N ASN A 10 12.87 -25.52 36.88
CA ASN A 10 12.16 -26.67 36.28
C ASN A 10 10.63 -26.73 36.44
N LYS A 11 9.93 -25.64 36.80
CA LYS A 11 8.46 -25.61 36.77
C LYS A 11 7.92 -24.27 36.25
N TRP A 12 7.30 -24.30 35.08
CA TRP A 12 6.59 -23.15 34.50
C TRP A 12 5.21 -23.01 35.13
N TYR A 13 5.16 -22.46 36.34
CA TYR A 13 3.95 -21.83 36.89
C TYR A 13 4.41 -20.48 37.43
N PHE A 14 4.01 -19.39 36.77
CA PHE A 14 4.42 -18.05 37.17
C PHE A 14 3.81 -17.69 38.53
N THR A 15 4.63 -17.56 39.57
CA THR A 15 4.20 -17.07 40.90
C THR A 15 4.83 -15.73 41.32
N CYS A 16 5.68 -15.11 40.50
CA CYS A 16 6.16 -13.71 40.65
C CYS A 16 6.40 -13.06 39.28
N CYS A 17 5.95 -11.79 39.13
CA CYS A 17 6.13 -11.01 37.90
C CYS A 17 7.61 -10.69 37.64
N PRO A 18 8.12 -10.85 36.41
CA PRO A 18 9.38 -10.21 36.04
C PRO A 18 9.19 -8.68 36.06
N THR A 19 10.21 -7.94 36.51
CA THR A 19 10.19 -6.46 36.55
C THR A 19 10.10 -5.84 35.16
N CYS A 20 10.67 -6.49 34.12
CA CYS A 20 10.31 -6.20 32.73
C CYS A 20 9.26 -7.17 32.21
N GLN A 21 8.19 -6.64 31.64
CA GLN A 21 7.40 -7.36 30.65
C GLN A 21 7.75 -6.82 29.27
N CYS A 22 8.79 -7.43 28.67
CA CYS A 22 9.33 -7.04 27.37
C CYS A 22 8.83 -7.95 26.23
N ASN A 23 7.82 -8.80 26.48
CA ASN A 23 7.27 -9.80 25.56
C ASN A 23 8.31 -10.75 24.91
N GLY A 24 9.49 -10.89 25.50
CA GLY A 24 10.58 -11.71 24.93
C GLY A 24 11.36 -11.02 23.80
N HIS A 25 11.13 -9.73 23.55
CA HIS A 25 11.71 -8.99 22.43
C HIS A 25 12.68 -7.87 22.86
N SER A 26 12.92 -7.69 24.16
CA SER A 26 13.96 -6.80 24.69
C SER A 26 14.28 -7.14 26.15
N THR A 27 15.16 -6.34 26.76
CA THR A 27 15.53 -6.32 28.18
C THR A 27 15.23 -4.95 28.77
N CYS A 28 15.14 -4.80 30.09
CA CYS A 28 15.08 -3.48 30.76
C CYS A 28 16.22 -3.27 31.75
N SER A 29 16.51 -2.00 32.05
CA SER A 29 17.36 -1.62 33.18
C SER A 29 16.72 -1.96 34.54
N ASN A 30 17.53 -2.15 35.58
CA ASN A 30 17.05 -2.40 36.95
C ASN A 30 16.10 -1.27 37.40
N ASN A 31 14.94 -1.66 37.93
CA ASN A 31 13.83 -0.77 38.37
C ASN A 31 13.08 -0.01 37.25
N SER A 32 13.30 -0.34 35.97
CA SER A 32 12.47 0.18 34.87
C SER A 32 11.37 -0.82 34.51
N SER A 33 10.15 -0.32 34.30
CA SER A 33 9.06 -1.09 33.67
C SER A 33 9.12 -1.04 32.14
N LEU A 34 9.91 -0.14 31.57
CA LEU A 34 10.05 0.09 30.13
C LEU A 34 11.19 -0.74 29.54
N CYS A 35 10.95 -1.27 28.33
CA CYS A 35 11.96 -1.98 27.55
C CYS A 35 13.03 -1.04 27.02
N ASN A 36 14.27 -1.53 26.97
CA ASN A 36 15.33 -0.90 26.21
C ASN A 36 14.94 -0.87 24.73
N GLN A 37 15.05 0.28 24.11
CA GLN A 37 14.74 0.49 22.70
C GLN A 37 16.03 0.55 21.87
N PRO A 38 16.00 0.13 20.59
CA PRO A 38 14.85 -0.44 19.87
C PRO A 38 14.56 -1.89 20.31
N CYS A 39 13.29 -2.29 20.23
CA CYS A 39 12.89 -3.69 20.40
C CYS A 39 13.44 -4.58 19.27
N ALA A 40 13.63 -5.86 19.55
CA ALA A 40 14.01 -6.88 18.58
C ALA A 40 12.79 -7.44 17.82
N ASN A 41 13.05 -8.39 16.91
CA ASN A 41 12.05 -9.21 16.22
C ASN A 41 10.90 -8.43 15.54
N LEU A 42 11.19 -7.24 14.99
CA LEU A 42 10.21 -6.42 14.26
C LEU A 42 9.03 -5.98 15.13
N THR A 43 9.29 -5.84 16.43
CA THR A 43 8.34 -5.30 17.40
C THR A 43 8.66 -3.86 17.76
N GLN A 44 7.69 -3.18 18.35
CA GLN A 44 7.79 -1.82 18.87
C GLN A 44 6.83 -1.65 20.05
N GLY A 45 6.94 -0.48 20.67
CA GLY A 45 6.16 -0.09 21.82
C GLY A 45 6.98 -0.15 23.11
N PRO A 46 6.48 0.47 24.19
CA PRO A 46 7.14 0.49 25.50
C PRO A 46 7.48 -0.90 26.05
N HIS A 47 6.69 -1.90 25.66
CA HIS A 47 6.77 -3.29 26.10
C HIS A 47 7.07 -4.27 24.95
N CYS A 48 7.45 -3.76 23.78
CA CYS A 48 7.63 -4.55 22.56
C CYS A 48 6.37 -5.39 22.21
N GLU A 49 5.20 -4.81 22.46
CA GLU A 49 3.90 -5.49 22.44
C GLU A 49 3.15 -5.35 21.11
N ARG A 50 3.70 -4.64 20.13
CA ARG A 50 3.12 -4.46 18.79
C ARG A 50 4.16 -4.71 17.72
N CYS A 51 3.70 -5.07 16.53
CA CYS A 51 4.57 -5.10 15.36
C CYS A 51 4.92 -3.68 14.89
N VAL A 52 6.12 -3.52 14.31
CA VAL A 52 6.52 -2.28 13.61
C VAL A 52 5.62 -2.07 12.38
N PRO A 53 5.48 -0.82 11.88
CA PRO A 53 4.70 -0.57 10.66
C PRO A 53 5.20 -1.43 9.48
N GLY A 54 4.25 -1.98 8.71
CA GLY A 54 4.53 -2.92 7.63
C GLY A 54 4.64 -4.39 8.07
N TYR A 55 4.38 -4.67 9.34
CA TYR A 55 4.26 -6.02 9.88
C TYR A 55 3.00 -6.14 10.73
N HIS A 56 2.44 -7.34 10.81
CA HIS A 56 1.26 -7.66 11.61
C HIS A 56 1.43 -8.96 12.39
N GLY A 57 0.52 -9.20 13.34
CA GLY A 57 0.50 -10.38 14.19
C GLY A 57 0.43 -10.02 15.67
N ASN A 58 0.55 -11.05 16.52
CA ASN A 58 0.55 -10.88 17.97
C ASN A 58 1.93 -11.23 18.54
N PRO A 59 2.76 -10.24 18.90
CA PRO A 59 4.10 -10.47 19.46
C PRO A 59 4.09 -10.79 20.96
N VAL A 60 2.94 -10.79 21.63
CA VAL A 60 2.87 -11.04 23.08
C VAL A 60 3.42 -12.44 23.40
N ASN A 61 4.16 -12.54 24.51
CA ASN A 61 4.79 -13.79 24.98
C ASN A 61 5.74 -14.46 23.97
N GLY A 62 6.56 -13.68 23.27
CA GLY A 62 7.52 -14.20 22.28
C GLY A 62 6.87 -14.58 20.96
N GLY A 63 5.70 -14.01 20.68
CA GLY A 63 5.02 -14.16 19.39
C GLY A 63 5.83 -13.55 18.25
N ARG A 64 5.32 -13.64 17.03
CA ARG A 64 6.08 -13.23 15.83
C ARG A 64 5.28 -12.23 15.00
N CYS A 65 6.00 -11.27 14.48
CA CYS A 65 5.51 -10.35 13.47
C CYS A 65 5.85 -10.88 12.08
N ILE A 66 4.89 -10.83 11.18
CA ILE A 66 5.03 -11.23 9.78
C ILE A 66 4.80 -10.03 8.86
N PRO A 67 5.51 -9.95 7.73
CA PRO A 67 5.39 -8.80 6.83
C PRO A 67 3.98 -8.70 6.24
N CYS A 68 3.52 -7.47 6.02
CA CYS A 68 2.30 -7.24 5.26
C CYS A 68 2.49 -7.71 3.81
N GLU A 69 1.56 -8.50 3.29
CA GLU A 69 1.56 -8.98 1.91
C GLU A 69 0.46 -8.27 1.11
N CYS A 70 0.79 -7.15 0.45
CA CYS A 70 -0.20 -6.25 -0.17
C CYS A 70 -0.09 -6.17 -1.71
N ASN A 71 0.45 -7.21 -2.36
CA ASN A 71 0.60 -7.31 -3.83
C ASN A 71 1.27 -6.07 -4.48
N ASP A 72 2.30 -5.51 -3.85
CA ASP A 72 2.97 -4.26 -4.28
C ASP A 72 2.09 -2.98 -4.30
N HIS A 73 0.83 -3.08 -3.88
CA HIS A 73 -0.13 -1.97 -3.81
C HIS A 73 -0.27 -1.40 -2.40
N GLY A 74 0.72 -1.62 -1.56
CA GLY A 74 0.79 -1.06 -0.21
C GLY A 74 1.99 -1.63 0.56
N SER A 75 2.47 -0.87 1.53
CA SER A 75 3.52 -1.32 2.46
C SER A 75 3.03 -1.42 3.90
N LEU A 76 1.81 -0.96 4.17
CA LEU A 76 1.21 -0.92 5.49
C LEU A 76 -0.06 -1.75 5.52
N CYS A 77 -0.29 -2.42 6.63
CA CYS A 77 -1.50 -3.15 6.92
C CYS A 77 -1.91 -2.94 8.37
N ASP A 78 -3.14 -3.33 8.68
CA ASP A 78 -3.65 -3.37 10.05
C ASP A 78 -2.81 -4.35 10.89
N HIS A 79 -2.33 -3.87 12.04
CA HIS A 79 -1.34 -4.60 12.83
C HIS A 79 -1.85 -5.90 13.46
N GLU A 80 -3.16 -6.07 13.63
CA GLU A 80 -3.76 -7.29 14.18
C GLU A 80 -4.21 -8.22 13.06
N THR A 81 -4.97 -7.68 12.10
CA THR A 81 -5.65 -8.49 11.08
C THR A 81 -4.81 -8.75 9.83
N GLY A 82 -3.79 -7.93 9.56
CA GLY A 82 -3.00 -7.99 8.34
C GLY A 82 -3.67 -7.38 7.10
N LYS A 83 -4.87 -6.80 7.25
CA LYS A 83 -5.59 -6.18 6.13
C LYS A 83 -4.84 -4.96 5.60
N CYS A 84 -4.53 -4.96 4.32
CA CYS A 84 -3.72 -3.95 3.67
C CYS A 84 -4.43 -2.62 3.52
N TYR A 85 -3.64 -1.55 3.62
CA TYR A 85 -4.06 -0.21 3.24
C TYR A 85 -3.59 0.07 1.82
N CYS A 86 -4.46 -0.22 0.84
CA CYS A 86 -4.12 -0.09 -0.57
C CYS A 86 -3.80 1.36 -0.95
N THR A 87 -2.74 1.57 -1.72
CA THR A 87 -2.24 2.89 -2.11
C THR A 87 -2.71 3.34 -3.49
N THR A 88 -3.31 2.45 -4.27
CA THR A 88 -3.83 2.77 -5.61
C THR A 88 -5.35 2.76 -5.59
N LYS A 89 -5.98 3.88 -6.01
CA LYS A 89 -7.44 3.98 -6.08
C LYS A 89 -7.98 2.95 -7.06
N GLY A 90 -9.01 2.22 -6.63
CA GLY A 90 -9.65 1.19 -7.44
C GLY A 90 -9.09 -0.21 -7.25
N ILE A 91 -8.08 -0.38 -6.38
CA ILE A 91 -7.62 -1.68 -5.90
C ILE A 91 -8.18 -1.90 -4.49
N VAL A 92 -8.75 -3.09 -4.27
CA VAL A 92 -9.44 -3.47 -3.03
C VAL A 92 -9.14 -4.95 -2.70
N GLY A 93 -9.57 -5.38 -1.52
CA GLY A 93 -9.29 -6.71 -0.99
C GLY A 93 -8.45 -6.63 0.29
N ASP A 94 -8.36 -7.74 1.01
CA ASP A 94 -7.59 -7.78 2.26
C ASP A 94 -6.08 -7.68 1.99
N HIS A 95 -5.64 -8.04 0.79
CA HIS A 95 -4.26 -8.02 0.32
C HIS A 95 -4.09 -7.15 -0.93
N CYS A 96 -5.05 -6.28 -1.26
CA CYS A 96 -5.07 -5.47 -2.48
C CYS A 96 -5.01 -6.32 -3.78
N GLU A 97 -5.70 -7.46 -3.77
CA GLU A 97 -5.60 -8.51 -4.78
C GLU A 97 -6.64 -8.42 -5.91
N ARG A 98 -7.57 -7.45 -5.88
CA ARG A 98 -8.61 -7.33 -6.91
C ARG A 98 -9.00 -5.89 -7.21
N CYS A 99 -9.59 -5.69 -8.38
CA CYS A 99 -10.15 -4.39 -8.76
C CYS A 99 -11.52 -4.12 -8.13
N ASP A 100 -11.81 -2.85 -7.87
CA ASP A 100 -13.10 -2.35 -7.44
C ASP A 100 -14.08 -2.28 -8.61
N THR A 101 -14.62 -3.44 -8.99
CA THR A 101 -15.52 -3.56 -10.13
C THR A 101 -16.85 -2.83 -9.92
N GLN A 102 -17.23 -2.55 -8.66
CA GLN A 102 -18.42 -1.77 -8.34
C GLN A 102 -18.27 -0.31 -8.76
N ASN A 103 -17.04 0.21 -8.74
CA ASN A 103 -16.69 1.55 -9.20
C ASN A 103 -16.04 1.57 -10.59
N HIS A 104 -16.30 0.55 -11.42
CA HIS A 104 -15.85 0.45 -12.82
C HIS A 104 -14.33 0.40 -13.03
N TYR A 105 -13.59 -0.15 -12.06
CA TYR A 105 -12.17 -0.45 -12.26
C TYR A 105 -11.99 -1.86 -12.84
N HIS A 106 -11.08 -1.96 -13.81
CA HIS A 106 -10.79 -3.19 -14.53
C HIS A 106 -9.28 -3.44 -14.62
N GLY A 107 -8.89 -4.71 -14.78
CA GLY A 107 -7.49 -5.12 -14.83
C GLY A 107 -7.23 -6.28 -13.87
N ASP A 108 -5.97 -6.46 -13.53
CA ASP A 108 -5.49 -7.45 -12.58
C ASP A 108 -4.36 -6.80 -11.77
N PRO A 109 -4.53 -6.56 -10.46
CA PRO A 109 -3.51 -5.95 -9.63
C PRO A 109 -2.42 -6.94 -9.16
N THR A 110 -2.59 -8.24 -9.43
CA THR A 110 -1.57 -9.24 -9.08
C THR A 110 -0.44 -9.25 -10.12
N ASN A 111 0.69 -9.91 -9.79
CA ASN A 111 1.83 -10.07 -10.70
C ASN A 111 2.36 -8.75 -11.29
N HIS A 112 2.52 -7.73 -10.44
CA HIS A 112 2.93 -6.36 -10.82
C HIS A 112 1.94 -5.63 -11.76
N GLY A 113 0.71 -6.14 -11.90
CA GLY A 113 -0.36 -5.47 -12.63
C GLY A 113 -1.03 -4.37 -11.81
N SER A 114 -2.09 -3.78 -12.36
CA SER A 114 -2.87 -2.75 -11.68
C SER A 114 -4.31 -2.70 -12.20
N CYS A 115 -5.12 -1.85 -11.56
CA CYS A 115 -6.49 -1.58 -11.95
C CYS A 115 -6.59 -0.19 -12.58
N PHE A 116 -7.40 -0.09 -13.63
CA PHE A 116 -7.55 1.10 -14.46
C PHE A 116 -9.02 1.49 -14.53
N TYR A 117 -9.26 2.79 -14.56
CA TYR A 117 -10.57 3.35 -14.90
C TYR A 117 -10.57 3.78 -16.37
N ASP A 118 -11.52 3.27 -17.15
CA ASP A 118 -11.63 3.61 -18.57
C ASP A 118 -12.28 4.99 -18.76
N LEU A 119 -11.54 5.90 -19.38
CA LEU A 119 -12.03 7.23 -19.75
C LEU A 119 -12.72 7.16 -21.12
N THR A 120 -13.92 7.72 -21.21
CA THR A 120 -14.64 7.85 -22.48
C THR A 120 -14.22 9.11 -23.22
N ILE A 121 -14.11 9.02 -24.55
CA ILE A 121 -13.81 10.18 -25.42
C ILE A 121 -14.94 11.20 -25.33
N ASP A 122 -14.61 12.49 -25.43
CA ASP A 122 -15.53 13.64 -25.34
C ASP A 122 -16.13 13.91 -23.95
N TYR A 123 -15.68 13.19 -22.91
CA TYR A 123 -16.10 13.42 -21.53
C TYR A 123 -14.96 14.00 -20.69
N GLN A 124 -15.32 14.94 -19.81
CA GLN A 124 -14.44 15.43 -18.77
C GLN A 124 -14.71 14.70 -17.46
N PHE A 125 -13.66 14.15 -16.86
CA PHE A 125 -13.72 13.49 -15.57
C PHE A 125 -12.99 14.29 -14.49
N THR A 126 -13.55 14.31 -13.28
CA THR A 126 -12.95 14.94 -12.11
C THR A 126 -12.81 13.90 -11.01
N PHE A 127 -11.58 13.64 -10.59
CA PHE A 127 -11.27 12.73 -9.49
C PHE A 127 -10.81 13.52 -8.28
N ASN A 128 -11.28 13.12 -7.10
CA ASN A 128 -10.98 13.78 -5.86
C ASN A 128 -10.58 12.75 -4.79
N LEU A 129 -9.38 12.90 -4.24
CA LEU A 129 -8.82 12.06 -3.16
C LEU A 129 -8.83 12.80 -1.80
N SER A 130 -9.86 13.58 -1.52
CA SER A 130 -9.96 14.38 -0.29
C SER A 130 -10.69 13.67 0.86
N LYS A 131 -11.25 12.47 0.65
CA LYS A 131 -12.06 11.82 1.69
C LYS A 131 -11.14 11.21 2.75
N LYS A 132 -11.64 11.12 3.98
CA LYS A 132 -10.92 10.48 5.09
C LYS A 132 -10.52 9.03 4.76
N ASP A 133 -11.40 8.33 4.05
CA ASP A 133 -11.17 6.94 3.63
C ASP A 133 -10.13 6.83 2.49
N ASP A 134 -9.82 7.94 1.81
CA ASP A 134 -8.84 8.01 0.73
C ASP A 134 -7.41 8.27 1.25
N ARG A 135 -7.20 8.39 2.57
CA ARG A 135 -5.94 8.86 3.19
C ARG A 135 -4.69 8.07 2.79
N HIS A 136 -4.86 6.82 2.37
CA HIS A 136 -3.77 5.92 2.01
C HIS A 136 -3.51 5.90 0.51
N TYR A 137 -4.43 6.42 -0.30
CA TYR A 137 -4.24 6.48 -1.75
C TYR A 137 -3.22 7.56 -2.12
N THR A 138 -2.26 7.15 -2.94
CA THR A 138 -1.21 8.01 -3.49
C THR A 138 -1.16 7.95 -5.02
N GLN A 139 -1.89 7.00 -5.62
CA GLN A 139 -1.92 6.77 -7.06
C GLN A 139 -3.34 6.48 -7.56
N ILE A 140 -3.60 6.82 -8.82
CA ILE A 140 -4.79 6.41 -9.58
C ILE A 140 -4.38 6.19 -11.03
N ASN A 141 -4.95 5.17 -11.67
CA ASN A 141 -4.62 4.83 -13.05
C ASN A 141 -5.85 4.98 -13.94
N PHE A 142 -5.64 5.62 -15.08
CA PHE A 142 -6.65 5.83 -16.10
C PHE A 142 -6.19 5.21 -17.40
N LYS A 143 -7.14 4.73 -18.18
CA LYS A 143 -6.90 4.19 -19.52
C LYS A 143 -7.90 4.79 -20.49
N ASN A 144 -7.46 5.07 -21.70
CA ASN A 144 -8.37 5.34 -22.81
C ASN A 144 -7.95 4.44 -23.98
N SER A 145 -8.92 3.86 -24.67
CA SER A 145 -8.69 3.04 -25.86
C SER A 145 -9.64 3.53 -26.96
N PRO A 146 -9.14 4.35 -27.89
CA PRO A 146 -9.97 4.86 -28.97
C PRO A 146 -10.58 3.70 -29.78
N PRO A 147 -11.91 3.73 -30.03
CA PRO A 147 -12.60 2.62 -30.69
C PRO A 147 -12.36 2.58 -32.21
N LYS A 148 -11.81 3.65 -32.79
CA LYS A 148 -11.53 3.79 -34.22
C LYS A 148 -10.06 4.16 -34.41
N ALA A 149 -9.43 3.57 -35.43
CA ALA A 149 -8.00 3.79 -35.70
C ALA A 149 -7.64 5.10 -36.41
N ASP A 150 -8.62 5.73 -37.04
CA ASP A 150 -8.40 6.92 -37.88
C ASP A 150 -8.80 8.23 -37.20
N VAL A 151 -8.69 8.32 -35.86
CA VAL A 151 -9.05 9.50 -35.08
C VAL A 151 -7.85 10.06 -34.35
N ASP A 152 -7.69 11.37 -34.39
CA ASP A 152 -6.78 12.06 -33.50
C ASP A 152 -7.38 12.10 -32.08
N ALA A 153 -6.54 11.94 -31.06
CA ALA A 153 -6.96 12.02 -29.67
C ALA A 153 -6.26 13.20 -28.98
N ASP A 154 -7.03 14.21 -28.59
CA ASP A 154 -6.56 15.29 -27.73
C ASP A 154 -6.73 14.89 -26.26
N PHE A 155 -5.61 14.80 -25.54
CA PHE A 155 -5.60 14.47 -24.12
C PHE A 155 -5.19 15.68 -23.31
N SER A 156 -5.91 15.94 -22.22
CA SER A 156 -5.53 16.96 -21.25
C SER A 156 -5.72 16.46 -19.83
N ILE A 157 -4.79 16.81 -18.95
CA ILE A 157 -4.88 16.56 -17.52
C ILE A 157 -4.50 17.84 -16.78
N THR A 158 -5.31 18.17 -15.77
CA THR A 158 -5.04 19.28 -14.86
C THR A 158 -5.00 18.77 -13.44
N CYS A 159 -3.91 19.02 -12.73
CA CYS A 159 -3.77 18.66 -11.32
C CYS A 159 -3.86 19.91 -10.45
N SER A 160 -4.76 19.87 -9.46
CA SER A 160 -4.94 20.93 -8.47
C SER A 160 -3.92 20.87 -7.32
N VAL A 161 -3.26 19.73 -7.15
CA VAL A 161 -2.25 19.48 -6.13
C VAL A 161 -0.93 19.07 -6.79
N MET A 162 0.17 19.19 -6.05
CA MET A 162 1.48 18.72 -6.52
C MET A 162 1.44 17.20 -6.70
N ALA A 163 1.34 16.76 -7.94
CA ALA A 163 1.33 15.37 -8.32
C ALA A 163 2.36 15.11 -9.43
N LYS A 164 2.82 13.87 -9.52
CA LYS A 164 3.58 13.37 -10.67
C LYS A 164 2.65 12.60 -11.58
N MET A 165 2.89 12.66 -12.87
CA MET A 165 2.18 11.87 -13.88
C MET A 165 3.17 11.04 -14.70
N ASN A 166 2.72 9.83 -15.04
CA ASN A 166 3.36 8.96 -16.01
C ASN A 166 2.38 8.77 -17.16
N ILE A 167 2.88 8.78 -18.39
CA ILE A 167 2.07 8.51 -19.58
C ILE A 167 2.77 7.41 -20.37
N THR A 168 2.03 6.33 -20.61
CA THR A 168 2.43 5.23 -21.46
C THR A 168 1.48 5.16 -22.66
N ILE A 169 1.95 4.53 -23.73
CA ILE A 169 1.15 4.22 -24.90
C ILE A 169 1.34 2.76 -25.29
N LYS A 170 0.26 2.13 -25.74
CA LYS A 170 0.28 0.80 -26.32
C LYS A 170 -0.48 0.82 -27.64
N THR A 171 0.04 0.13 -28.64
CA THR A 171 -0.63 -0.06 -29.95
C THR A 171 -0.91 -1.55 -30.18
N ALA A 172 -1.62 -1.88 -31.25
CA ALA A 172 -1.86 -3.27 -31.65
C ALA A 172 -0.57 -4.07 -31.86
N THR A 173 0.42 -3.40 -32.43
CA THR A 173 1.66 -4.02 -32.92
C THR A 173 2.79 -3.96 -31.90
N ASN A 174 2.76 -3.01 -30.97
CA ASN A 174 3.82 -2.76 -30.02
C ASN A 174 3.32 -2.89 -28.58
N GLY A 175 4.18 -3.46 -27.72
CA GLY A 175 3.96 -3.46 -26.28
C GLY A 175 3.86 -2.04 -25.71
N GLU A 176 3.48 -1.97 -24.44
CA GLU A 176 3.38 -0.70 -23.73
C GLU A 176 4.74 -0.01 -23.63
N LYS A 177 4.78 1.27 -24.01
CA LYS A 177 5.99 2.11 -24.03
C LYS A 177 5.75 3.37 -23.21
N ALA A 178 6.70 3.69 -22.33
CA ALA A 178 6.69 4.95 -21.61
C ALA A 178 6.97 6.13 -22.54
N MET A 179 6.12 7.15 -22.48
CA MET A 179 6.31 8.44 -23.14
C MET A 179 6.81 9.50 -22.17
N LEU A 180 6.20 9.57 -20.99
CA LEU A 180 6.56 10.50 -19.91
C LEU A 180 6.67 9.73 -18.60
N SER A 181 7.67 10.07 -17.79
CA SER A 181 7.89 9.47 -16.48
C SER A 181 8.21 10.54 -15.44
N ALA A 182 7.52 10.49 -14.31
CA ALA A 182 7.66 11.36 -13.15
C ALA A 182 7.62 12.88 -13.45
N VAL A 183 6.80 13.27 -14.44
CA VAL A 183 6.64 14.68 -14.83
C VAL A 183 5.69 15.37 -13.86
N ASN A 184 5.97 16.63 -13.48
CA ASN A 184 5.05 17.41 -12.65
C ASN A 184 3.73 17.62 -13.41
N CYS A 185 2.63 17.21 -12.81
CA CYS A 185 1.31 17.47 -13.33
C CYS A 185 0.87 18.88 -12.91
N SER A 186 0.64 19.77 -13.89
CA SER A 186 0.01 21.07 -13.69
C SER A 186 -1.13 21.23 -14.69
N ASN A 187 -0.86 21.73 -15.89
CA ASN A 187 -1.79 21.73 -17.03
C ASN A 187 -1.07 21.09 -18.22
N PHE A 188 -1.28 19.79 -18.39
CA PHE A 188 -0.70 19.04 -19.48
C PHE A 188 -1.70 18.86 -20.59
N ARG A 189 -1.25 19.07 -21.83
CA ARG A 189 -2.02 18.85 -23.05
C ARG A 189 -1.13 18.17 -24.06
N TRP A 190 -1.66 17.15 -24.72
CA TRP A 190 -0.96 16.45 -25.78
C TRP A 190 -1.97 15.99 -26.83
N ARG A 191 -1.58 16.14 -28.10
CA ARG A 191 -2.36 15.62 -29.22
C ARG A 191 -1.67 14.38 -29.74
N PHE A 192 -2.39 13.28 -29.73
CA PHE A 192 -1.96 12.06 -30.38
C PHE A 192 -2.57 11.97 -31.77
N THR A 193 -1.73 12.11 -32.80
CA THR A 193 -2.14 12.11 -34.20
C THR A 193 -2.29 10.67 -34.70
N LYS A 194 -3.32 10.41 -35.51
CA LYS A 194 -3.51 9.11 -36.16
C LYS A 194 -2.36 8.70 -37.08
N ALA A 195 -1.65 9.69 -37.65
CA ALA A 195 -0.52 9.44 -38.56
C ALA A 195 0.66 8.77 -37.86
N ASP A 196 0.93 9.18 -36.63
CA ASP A 196 2.05 8.67 -35.85
C ASP A 196 1.62 7.51 -34.93
N HIS A 197 0.32 7.46 -34.60
CA HIS A 197 -0.23 6.59 -33.57
C HIS A 197 -1.47 5.88 -34.12
N HIS A 198 -1.29 4.65 -34.59
CA HIS A 198 -2.40 3.78 -34.98
C HIS A 198 -3.03 3.23 -33.69
N PHE A 199 -3.97 4.00 -33.13
CA PHE A 199 -4.76 3.59 -31.97
C PHE A 199 -5.76 2.52 -32.38
N GLY A 200 -5.96 1.48 -31.58
CA GLY A 200 -6.86 0.39 -31.94
C GLY A 200 -6.27 -0.57 -32.99
N VAL A 201 -5.79 -1.70 -32.51
CA VAL A 201 -6.52 -2.98 -32.39
C VAL A 201 -6.03 -3.61 -31.10
#